data_AF-A0A7G2INC3-F1
#
_entry.id   AF-A0A7G2INC3-F1
#
_cell.length_a   1.000
_cell.length_b   1.000
_cell.length_c   1.000
_cell.angle_alpha   90.00
_cell.angle_beta   90.00
_cell.angle_gamma   90.00
#
_symmetry.space_group_name_H-M   'P 1'
#
loop_
_entity.id
_entity.type
_entity.pdbx_description
1 polymer ?
#
loop_
_entity_poly.entity_id
_entity_poly.type
_entity_poly.pdbx_seq_one_letter_code
_entity_poly.pdbx_strand_id
1 'polypeptide(L)'
;MKTGKPIFYTSADSVFQIACHEETFGLDKLYELCEIAREELTEGGYNIGRVIARPFIGDKAGNFQRTGNRHDLAVEPPAPTVLQKLVDEKDGHVVSVGKIADIYANCGITKKSESHRSGRVVRRHHQRDERSR
;
A
#
# COMPACT_ATOMS: atom_id res chain seq x y z
N MET A 1 7.23 7.20 -22.68
CA MET A 1 8.63 7.67 -22.83
C MET A 1 8.75 8.81 -23.83
N LYS A 2 8.44 8.63 -25.13
CA LYS A 2 8.58 9.69 -26.16
C LYS A 2 7.96 11.05 -25.80
N THR A 3 6.80 11.04 -25.13
CA THR A 3 6.09 12.26 -24.72
C THR A 3 6.39 12.70 -23.28
N GLY A 4 7.09 11.88 -22.50
CA GLY A 4 7.28 12.10 -21.06
C GLY A 4 5.98 12.12 -20.23
N LYS A 5 4.82 11.80 -20.78
CA LYS A 5 3.54 11.89 -20.05
C LYS A 5 3.29 10.68 -19.13
N PRO A 6 2.62 10.88 -17.98
CA PRO A 6 2.16 9.80 -17.12
C PRO A 6 1.07 8.95 -17.81
N ILE A 7 0.92 7.71 -17.37
CA ILE A 7 -0.15 6.81 -17.76
C ILE A 7 -1.09 6.61 -16.56
N PHE A 8 -2.32 7.11 -16.67
CA PHE A 8 -3.36 6.94 -15.66
C PHE A 8 -4.26 5.74 -16.00
N TYR A 9 -4.57 4.91 -15.00
CA TYR A 9 -5.46 3.76 -15.16
C TYR A 9 -6.05 3.31 -13.82
N THR A 10 -7.01 2.40 -13.87
CA THR A 10 -7.66 1.82 -12.68
C THR A 10 -7.76 0.30 -12.78
N SER A 11 -8.35 -0.36 -11.78
CA SER A 11 -8.68 -1.79 -11.80
C SER A 11 -10.15 -1.99 -11.40
N ALA A 12 -10.56 -3.22 -11.07
CA ALA A 12 -11.89 -3.48 -10.52
C ALA A 12 -12.06 -2.99 -9.07
N ASP A 13 -10.95 -2.75 -8.34
CA ASP A 13 -10.97 -2.19 -7.00
C ASP A 13 -10.99 -0.65 -7.05
N SER A 14 -11.36 0.01 -5.94
CA SER A 14 -11.33 1.48 -5.82
C SER A 14 -9.89 2.01 -5.71
N VAL A 15 -9.18 2.04 -6.84
CA VAL A 15 -7.79 2.48 -6.94
C VAL A 15 -7.55 3.40 -8.14
N PHE A 16 -6.67 4.38 -7.98
CA PHE A 16 -6.16 5.23 -9.05
C PHE A 16 -4.66 4.99 -9.22
N GLN A 17 -4.23 4.53 -10.39
CA GLN A 17 -2.85 4.10 -10.62
C GLN A 17 -2.16 5.01 -11.63
N ILE A 18 -0.94 5.43 -11.29
CA ILE A 18 -0.13 6.35 -12.10
C ILE A 18 1.18 5.64 -12.45
N ALA A 19 1.38 5.33 -13.72
CA ALA A 19 2.62 4.71 -14.21
C ALA A 19 3.48 5.71 -14.98
N CYS A 20 4.75 5.81 -14.59
CA CYS A 20 5.75 6.65 -15.22
C CYS A 20 7.07 5.90 -15.39
N HIS A 21 7.81 6.24 -16.46
CA HIS A 21 9.15 5.71 -16.66
C HIS A 21 10.14 6.51 -15.80
N GLU A 22 10.90 5.84 -14.93
CA GLU A 22 11.74 6.48 -13.91
C GLU A 22 12.74 7.48 -14.51
N GLU A 23 13.44 7.11 -15.59
CA GLU A 23 14.48 7.97 -16.16
C GLU A 23 13.93 9.18 -16.92
N THR A 24 12.75 9.07 -17.54
CA THR A 24 12.23 10.14 -18.41
C THR A 24 11.26 11.06 -17.67
N PHE A 25 10.58 10.56 -16.64
CA PHE A 25 9.64 11.34 -15.84
C PHE A 25 10.25 11.77 -14.50
N GLY A 26 11.05 10.91 -13.87
CA GLY A 26 11.56 11.10 -12.53
C GLY A 26 10.66 10.47 -11.46
N LEU A 27 11.27 9.79 -10.49
CA LEU A 27 10.56 9.13 -9.39
C LEU A 27 9.92 10.14 -8.42
N ASP A 28 10.65 11.19 -8.04
CA ASP A 28 10.14 12.21 -7.12
C ASP A 28 8.93 12.95 -7.71
N LYS A 29 8.98 13.25 -9.02
CA LYS A 29 7.85 13.84 -9.75
C LYS A 29 6.65 12.90 -9.81
N LEU A 30 6.87 11.58 -9.88
CA LEU A 30 5.78 10.61 -9.81
C LEU A 30 5.11 10.64 -8.45
N TYR A 31 5.89 10.73 -7.36
CA TYR A 31 5.33 10.82 -6.01
C TYR A 31 4.56 12.12 -5.81
N GLU A 32 5.13 13.26 -6.21
CA GLU A 32 4.44 14.56 -6.18
C GLU A 32 3.12 14.52 -6.96
N LEU A 33 3.12 13.93 -8.17
CA LEU A 33 1.90 13.76 -8.96
C LEU A 33 0.88 12.84 -8.27
N CYS A 34 1.31 11.83 -7.51
CA CYS A 34 0.41 10.98 -6.74
C CYS A 34 -0.25 11.74 -5.60
N GLU A 35 0.48 12.63 -4.91
CA GLU A 35 -0.09 13.49 -3.86
C GLU A 35 -1.12 14.46 -4.44
N ILE A 36 -0.79 15.15 -5.53
CA ILE A 36 -1.73 16.02 -6.24
C ILE A 36 -2.99 15.25 -6.65
N ALA A 37 -2.82 14.07 -7.27
CA ALA A 37 -3.95 13.24 -7.64
C ALA A 37 -4.78 12.81 -6.42
N ARG A 38 -4.15 12.55 -5.26
CA ARG A 38 -4.86 12.20 -4.04
C ARG A 38 -5.71 13.37 -3.56
N GLU A 39 -5.17 14.57 -3.49
CA GLU A 39 -5.90 15.78 -3.08
C GLU A 39 -7.10 16.01 -4.00
N GLU A 40 -6.89 16.07 -5.31
CA GLU A 40 -7.94 16.28 -6.32
C GLU A 40 -9.05 15.23 -6.25
N LEU A 41 -8.69 13.95 -6.06
CA LEU A 41 -9.66 12.87 -5.94
C LEU A 41 -10.49 12.95 -4.64
N THR A 42 -9.92 13.53 -3.58
CA THR A 42 -10.60 13.76 -2.31
C THR A 42 -11.53 14.96 -2.41
N GLU A 43 -11.04 16.10 -2.91
CA GLU A 43 -11.83 17.32 -3.08
C GLU A 43 -13.00 17.12 -4.05
N GLY A 44 -12.79 16.34 -5.11
CA GLY A 44 -13.85 15.98 -6.05
C GLY A 44 -14.87 14.95 -5.52
N GLY A 45 -14.69 14.42 -4.31
CA GLY A 45 -15.65 13.49 -3.69
C GLY A 45 -15.74 12.11 -4.35
N TYR A 46 -14.68 11.67 -5.05
CA TYR A 46 -14.70 10.45 -5.87
C TYR A 46 -14.61 9.14 -5.07
N ASN A 47 -14.40 9.20 -3.75
CA ASN A 47 -14.27 8.02 -2.87
C ASN A 47 -13.27 6.97 -3.36
N ILE A 48 -12.15 7.42 -3.93
CA ILE A 48 -11.04 6.54 -4.31
C ILE A 48 -10.32 6.06 -3.04
N GLY A 49 -10.22 4.74 -2.85
CA GLY A 49 -9.61 4.17 -1.64
C GLY A 49 -8.08 4.27 -1.61
N ARG A 50 -7.43 4.29 -2.79
CA ARG A 50 -5.96 4.32 -2.88
C ARG A 50 -5.44 4.93 -4.17
N VAL A 51 -4.44 5.80 -4.09
CA VAL A 51 -3.59 6.21 -5.22
C VAL A 51 -2.29 5.39 -5.20
N ILE A 52 -1.86 4.85 -6.34
CA ILE A 52 -0.70 3.95 -6.42
C ILE A 52 0.30 4.42 -7.47
N ALA A 53 1.52 4.75 -7.02
CA ALA A 53 2.67 4.98 -7.87
C ALA A 53 3.16 3.65 -8.46
N ARG A 54 3.26 3.62 -9.80
CA ARG A 54 3.65 2.44 -10.59
C ARG A 54 4.85 2.76 -11.48
N PRO A 55 6.02 3.04 -10.88
CA PRO A 55 7.21 3.29 -11.68
C PRO A 55 7.62 2.05 -12.48
N PHE A 56 8.16 2.29 -13.65
CA PHE A 56 8.73 1.26 -14.50
C PHE A 56 10.02 1.73 -15.18
N ILE A 57 10.83 0.77 -15.58
CA ILE A 57 12.05 0.95 -16.37
C ILE A 57 11.94 0.13 -17.66
N GLY A 58 12.87 0.35 -18.59
CA GLY A 58 12.98 -0.37 -19.84
C GLY A 58 13.08 0.57 -21.03
N ASP A 59 13.91 0.22 -22.00
CA ASP A 59 14.29 1.08 -23.13
C ASP A 59 13.35 0.95 -24.34
N LYS A 60 12.57 -0.13 -24.43
CA LYS A 60 11.72 -0.42 -25.58
C LYS A 60 10.50 -1.28 -25.26
N ALA A 61 9.55 -1.28 -26.20
CA ALA A 61 8.38 -2.15 -26.15
C ALA A 61 8.80 -3.63 -26.01
N GLY A 62 8.13 -4.34 -25.11
CA GLY A 62 8.46 -5.73 -24.76
C GLY A 62 9.55 -5.87 -23.69
N ASN A 63 10.20 -4.78 -23.27
CA ASN A 63 11.25 -4.79 -22.24
C ASN A 63 10.91 -3.90 -21.02
N PHE A 64 9.63 -3.60 -20.79
CA PHE A 64 9.22 -2.78 -19.65
C PHE A 64 9.05 -3.63 -18.39
N GLN A 65 9.59 -3.16 -17.27
CA GLN A 65 9.48 -3.81 -15.98
C GLN A 65 9.10 -2.82 -14.89
N ARG A 66 8.11 -3.18 -14.06
CA ARG A 66 7.79 -2.43 -12.84
C ARG A 66 8.93 -2.57 -11.83
N THR A 67 9.28 -1.47 -11.17
CA THR A 67 10.34 -1.48 -10.15
C THR A 67 9.77 -1.76 -8.75
N GLY A 68 10.67 -1.91 -7.78
CA GLY A 68 10.32 -2.01 -6.36
C GLY A 68 9.87 -0.69 -5.74
N ASN A 69 10.00 0.44 -6.45
CA ASN A 69 9.68 1.80 -5.97
C ASN A 69 8.17 2.10 -5.97
N ARG A 70 7.35 1.07 -5.80
CA ARG A 70 5.91 1.22 -5.64
C ARG A 70 5.63 1.97 -4.35
N HIS A 71 4.79 3.00 -4.43
CA HIS A 71 4.29 3.74 -3.28
C HIS A 71 2.76 3.83 -3.34
N ASP A 72 2.11 3.74 -2.19
CA ASP A 72 0.66 3.66 -2.08
C ASP A 72 0.16 4.74 -1.09
N LEU A 73 -0.72 5.63 -1.56
CA LEU A 73 -1.42 6.61 -0.73
C LEU A 73 -2.82 6.10 -0.45
N ALA A 74 -3.04 5.55 0.75
CA ALA A 74 -4.32 5.01 1.18
C ALA A 74 -5.13 6.07 1.94
N VAL A 75 -6.45 6.01 1.83
CA VAL A 75 -7.35 6.78 2.71
C VAL A 75 -7.34 6.15 4.09
N GLU A 76 -7.10 6.96 5.12
CA GLU A 76 -7.22 6.52 6.51
C GLU A 76 -8.69 6.24 6.88
N PRO A 77 -8.96 5.33 7.83
CA PRO A 77 -10.31 5.15 8.34
C PRO A 77 -10.92 6.48 8.82
N PRO A 78 -12.20 6.78 8.47
CA PRO A 78 -12.80 8.09 8.74
C PRO A 78 -13.05 8.38 10.23
N ALA A 79 -12.87 7.38 11.09
CA ALA A 79 -12.98 7.50 12.54
C ALA A 79 -12.03 6.50 13.23
N PRO A 80 -11.64 6.76 14.50
CA PRO A 80 -10.81 5.83 15.26
C PRO A 80 -11.39 4.42 15.29
N THR A 81 -10.58 3.46 14.83
CA THR A 81 -11.00 2.06 14.74
C THR A 81 -10.86 1.36 16.09
N VAL A 82 -11.51 0.20 16.25
CA VAL A 82 -11.31 -0.66 17.43
C VAL A 82 -9.84 -1.06 17.58
N LEU A 83 -9.11 -1.26 16.47
CA LEU A 83 -7.69 -1.56 16.48
C LEU A 83 -6.89 -0.41 17.08
N GLN A 84 -7.20 0.82 16.65
CA GLN A 84 -6.57 2.04 17.15
C GLN A 84 -6.84 2.23 18.65
N LYS A 85 -8.10 2.10 19.08
CA LYS A 85 -8.46 2.20 20.51
C LYS A 85 -7.79 1.14 21.37
N LEU A 86 -7.65 -0.08 20.86
CA LEU A 86 -6.98 -1.15 21.58
C LEU A 86 -5.49 -0.82 21.81
N VAL A 87 -4.81 -0.27 20.81
CA VAL A 87 -3.40 0.13 20.96
C VAL A 87 -3.28 1.36 21.85
N ASP A 88 -4.03 2.40 21.56
CA ASP A 88 -3.81 3.73 22.14
C ASP A 88 -4.41 3.88 23.55
N GLU A 89 -5.54 3.24 23.84
CA GLU A 89 -6.26 3.42 25.12
C GLU A 89 -6.05 2.27 26.11
N LYS A 90 -5.50 1.13 25.64
CA LYS A 90 -5.39 -0.11 26.41
C LYS A 90 -4.00 -0.74 26.37
N ASP A 91 -3.02 -0.08 25.77
CA ASP A 91 -1.66 -0.61 25.55
C ASP A 91 -1.65 -2.01 24.91
N GLY A 92 -2.66 -2.28 24.06
CA GLY A 92 -2.86 -3.57 23.42
C GLY A 92 -1.92 -3.81 22.24
N HIS A 93 -1.85 -5.07 21.79
CA HIS A 93 -1.02 -5.47 20.66
C HIS A 93 -1.89 -6.02 19.52
N VAL A 94 -1.72 -5.44 18.32
CA VAL A 94 -2.45 -5.82 17.10
C VAL A 94 -1.47 -6.35 16.05
N VAL A 95 -1.54 -7.65 15.78
CA VAL A 95 -0.77 -8.30 14.73
C VAL A 95 -1.65 -8.45 13.48
N SER A 96 -1.32 -7.73 12.42
CA SER A 96 -1.98 -7.86 11.12
C SER A 96 -1.36 -8.98 10.29
N VAL A 97 -2.19 -9.65 9.49
CA VAL A 97 -1.77 -10.69 8.55
C VAL A 97 -2.23 -10.34 7.14
N GLY A 98 -1.35 -10.44 6.16
CA GLY A 98 -1.68 -10.18 4.76
C GLY A 98 -2.05 -8.70 4.53
N LYS A 99 -3.16 -8.45 3.83
CA LYS A 99 -3.58 -7.09 3.42
C LYS A 99 -4.23 -6.26 4.52
N ILE A 100 -4.39 -6.78 5.74
CA ILE A 100 -5.10 -6.07 6.82
C ILE A 100 -4.44 -4.72 7.14
N ALA A 101 -3.11 -4.67 7.24
CA ALA A 101 -2.42 -3.39 7.49
C ALA A 101 -2.69 -2.38 6.38
N ASP A 102 -2.66 -2.81 5.12
CA ASP A 102 -2.89 -1.94 3.97
C ASP A 102 -4.33 -1.41 3.94
N ILE A 103 -5.32 -2.25 4.27
CA ILE A 103 -6.75 -1.88 4.32
C ILE A 103 -7.00 -0.80 5.37
N TYR A 104 -6.35 -0.90 6.52
CA TYR A 104 -6.49 0.05 7.62
C TYR A 104 -5.50 1.22 7.54
N ALA A 105 -4.81 1.42 6.42
CA ALA A 105 -3.78 2.45 6.26
C ALA A 105 -2.72 2.44 7.40
N ASN A 106 -2.48 1.27 8.00
CA ASN A 106 -1.62 1.04 9.17
C ASN A 106 -2.14 1.60 10.51
N CYS A 107 -3.33 2.19 10.56
CA CYS A 107 -3.96 2.67 11.78
C CYS A 107 -4.22 1.49 12.75
N GLY A 108 -3.70 1.60 13.98
CA GLY A 108 -3.91 0.63 15.05
C GLY A 108 -3.19 -0.69 14.86
N ILE A 109 -2.12 -0.76 14.05
CA ILE A 109 -1.34 -1.98 13.82
C ILE A 109 0.02 -1.89 14.52
N THR A 110 0.29 -2.80 15.47
CA THR A 110 1.59 -2.84 16.17
C THR A 110 2.60 -3.74 15.48
N LYS A 111 2.15 -4.78 14.75
CA LYS A 111 3.03 -5.68 14.00
C LYS A 111 2.38 -6.12 12.69
N LYS A 112 3.20 -6.22 11.65
CA LYS A 112 2.81 -6.74 10.33
C LYS A 112 3.39 -8.13 10.11
N SER A 113 2.57 -9.06 9.66
CA SER A 113 2.98 -10.37 9.17
C SER A 113 2.62 -10.50 7.70
N GLU A 114 3.64 -10.55 6.84
CA GLU A 114 3.42 -10.77 5.42
C GLU A 114 2.97 -12.21 5.16
N SER A 115 1.88 -12.36 4.42
CA SER A 115 1.40 -13.66 3.96
C SER A 115 1.74 -13.86 2.49
N HIS A 116 2.76 -14.68 2.23
CA HIS A 116 3.06 -15.17 0.88
C HIS A 116 2.11 -16.34 0.55
N ARG A 117 0.97 -16.03 -0.08
CA ARG A 117 -0.13 -16.95 -0.48
C ARG A 117 -1.02 -17.49 0.65
N SER A 118 -2.27 -17.83 0.29
CA SER A 118 -3.40 -18.26 1.14
C SER A 118 -3.22 -19.49 2.05
N GLY A 119 -1.99 -19.99 2.30
CA GLY A 119 -1.81 -21.29 2.98
C GLY A 119 -0.71 -21.39 4.05
N ARG A 120 -0.06 -20.29 4.47
CA ARG A 120 1.19 -20.39 5.27
C ARG A 120 1.22 -19.67 6.62
N VAL A 121 0.09 -19.17 7.12
CA VAL A 121 0.07 -18.33 8.33
C VAL A 121 0.08 -19.13 9.64
N VAL A 122 -0.41 -20.38 9.66
CA VAL A 122 -0.67 -21.10 10.91
C VAL A 122 0.46 -22.08 11.26
N ARG A 123 1.71 -21.64 11.43
CA ARG A 123 2.75 -22.47 12.10
C ARG A 123 3.85 -21.59 12.70
N ARG A 124 3.70 -21.09 13.95
CA ARG A 124 4.85 -20.71 14.82
C ARG A 124 4.56 -20.27 16.26
N HIS A 125 3.37 -20.51 16.85
CA HIS A 125 3.10 -20.10 18.24
C HIS A 125 2.89 -21.23 19.26
N HIS A 126 3.17 -22.49 18.93
CA HIS A 126 2.91 -23.62 19.84
C HIS A 126 4.13 -24.44 20.27
N GLN A 127 5.35 -23.89 20.18
CA GLN A 127 6.57 -24.57 20.64
C GLN A 127 7.45 -23.66 21.49
N ARG A 128 6.94 -23.15 22.62
CA ARG A 128 7.74 -22.67 23.75
C ARG A 128 6.93 -22.79 25.04
N ASP A 129 6.62 -24.01 25.47
CA ASP A 129 6.11 -24.24 26.84
C ASP A 129 6.45 -25.61 27.46
N GLU A 130 7.34 -26.42 26.86
CA GLU A 130 7.67 -27.76 27.38
C GLU A 130 9.14 -27.96 27.78
N ARG A 131 9.86 -26.90 28.17
CA ARG A 131 11.18 -27.06 28.82
C ARG A 131 11.27 -26.27 30.10
N SER A 132 10.48 -26.69 31.08
CA SER A 132 10.72 -26.49 32.52
C SER A 132 9.97 -27.57 33.30
N ARG A 133 10.49 -28.79 33.26
CA ARG A 133 10.36 -29.82 34.30
C ARG A 133 11.64 -30.64 34.32
#